data_AF-A0A432S1W9-F1
#
_entry.id   AF-A0A432S1W9-F1
#
_cell.length_a   1.000
_cell.length_b   1.000
_cell.length_c   1.000
_cell.angle_alpha   90.00
_cell.angle_beta   90.00
_cell.angle_gamma   90.00
#
_symmetry.space_group_name_H-M   'P 1'
#
loop_
_entity.id
_entity.type
_entity.pdbx_description
1 polymer ?
#
loop_
_entity_poly.entity_id
_entity_poly.type
_entity_poly.pdbx_seq_one_letter_code
_entity_poly.pdbx_strand_id
1 'polypeptide(L)' 'MACFFFVKLLYHNNIVEIKSNKHSKWQTAYHIVWMLKYRKPVLKGKIEERLKKLQAMYQQI' A
#
# COMPACT_ATOMS: atom_id res chain seq x y z
N MET A 1 24.75 -7.41 -7.76
CA MET A 1 23.45 -7.07 -8.38
C MET A 1 22.58 -6.36 -7.37
N ALA A 2 22.66 -5.03 -7.35
CA ALA A 2 21.83 -4.20 -6.49
C ALA A 2 20.39 -4.22 -7.02
N CYS A 3 19.49 -4.89 -6.31
CA CYS A 3 18.06 -4.68 -6.48
C CYS A 3 17.74 -3.34 -5.82
N PHE A 4 18.00 -2.25 -6.55
CA PHE A 4 17.53 -0.93 -6.21
C PHE A 4 16.00 -0.97 -6.27
N PHE A 5 15.35 -0.93 -5.10
CA PHE A 5 13.95 -0.54 -4.95
C PHE A 5 13.81 0.95 -5.33
N PHE A 6 13.93 1.28 -6.62
CA PHE A 6 13.63 2.61 -7.13
C PHE A 6 12.14 2.66 -7.48
N VAL A 7 11.30 2.93 -6.49
CA VAL A 7 9.90 3.29 -6.76
C VAL A 7 9.89 4.75 -7.21
N LYS A 8 9.67 4.95 -8.51
CA LYS A 8 9.42 6.26 -9.11
C LYS A 8 8.09 6.79 -8.55
N LEU A 9 8.16 7.75 -7.63
CA LEU A 9 6.99 8.40 -7.05
C LEU A 9 6.41 9.41 -8.05
N LEU A 10 5.35 9.03 -8.76
CA LEU A 10 4.50 9.96 -9.50
C LEU A 10 3.11 9.95 -8.86
N TYR A 11 2.94 10.78 -7.83
CA TYR A 11 1.61 11.14 -7.36
C TYR A 11 0.99 12.07 -8.39
N HIS A 12 0.12 11.51 -9.24
CA HIS A 12 -0.80 12.32 -10.02
C HIS A 12 -1.90 12.81 -9.07
N ASN A 13 -1.92 14.11 -8.80
CA ASN A 13 -2.75 14.80 -7.80
C ASN A 13 -4.28 14.71 -8.01
N ASN A 14 -4.77 13.88 -8.93
CA ASN A 14 -6.14 13.94 -9.46
C ASN A 14 -7.04 12.72 -9.16
N ILE A 15 -6.61 11.74 -8.34
CA ILE A 15 -7.31 10.43 -8.23
C ILE A 15 -8.14 10.24 -6.94
N VAL A 16 -7.96 11.04 -5.89
CA VAL A 16 -8.53 10.71 -4.57
C VAL A 16 -9.68 11.64 -4.19
N GLU A 17 -10.88 11.06 -4.00
CA GLU A 17 -12.06 11.76 -3.51
C GLU A 17 -11.85 12.34 -2.10
N ILE A 18 -12.25 13.59 -1.89
CA ILE A 18 -12.17 14.26 -0.59
C ILE A 18 -13.24 13.67 0.33
N LYS A 19 -12.82 13.03 1.42
CA LYS A 19 -13.75 12.55 2.45
C LYS A 19 -14.14 13.68 3.39
N SER A 20 -15.41 13.72 3.77
CA SER A 20 -15.93 14.71 4.71
C SER A 20 -16.82 14.09 5.78
N ASN A 21 -16.68 14.57 7.00
CA ASN A 21 -17.62 14.42 8.10
C ASN A 21 -18.26 15.80 8.42
N LYS A 22 -19.24 15.85 9.31
CA LYS A 22 -19.98 17.05 9.72
C LYS A 22 -19.08 18.23 10.11
N HIS A 23 -17.86 17.99 10.58
CA HIS A 23 -16.93 19.04 11.04
C HIS A 23 -15.50 18.92 10.50
N SER A 24 -15.21 17.98 9.59
CA SER A 24 -13.86 17.84 9.05
C SER A 24 -13.89 17.35 7.61
N LYS A 25 -13.01 17.90 6.78
CA LYS A 25 -12.77 17.44 5.42
C LYS A 25 -11.29 17.11 5.31
N TRP A 26 -10.96 15.93 4.80
CA TRP A 26 -9.58 15.50 4.71
C TRP A 26 -9.33 14.64 3.48
N GLN A 27 -8.10 14.73 3.00
CA GLN A 27 -7.56 13.90 1.95
C GLN A 27 -6.23 13.37 2.45
N THR A 28 -6.14 12.05 2.61
CA THR A 28 -4.95 11.45 3.23
C THR A 28 -4.51 10.25 2.41
N ALA A 29 -3.43 10.45 1.65
CA ALA A 29 -2.78 9.42 0.87
C ALA A 29 -1.41 9.12 1.48
N TYR A 30 -1.20 7.88 1.91
CA TYR A 30 0.04 7.44 2.53
C TYR A 30 0.82 6.48 1.61
N HIS A 31 2.14 6.63 1.57
CA HIS A 31 3.04 5.65 0.98
C HIS A 31 3.60 4.74 2.07
N ILE A 32 3.00 3.57 2.27
CA ILE A 32 3.45 2.62 3.28
C ILE A 32 4.21 1.49 2.59
N VAL A 33 5.50 1.38 2.89
CA VAL A 33 6.35 0.28 2.43
C VAL A 33 6.87 -0.46 3.66
N TRP A 34 6.80 -1.78 3.62
CA TRP A 34 7.37 -2.63 4.66
C TRP A 34 8.21 -3.77 4.05
N MET A 35 9.08 -4.35 4.88
CA MET A 35 9.92 -5.49 4.52
C MET A 35 9.69 -6.65 5.48
N LEU A 36 9.95 -7.86 5.00
CA LEU A 36 9.88 -9.06 5.84
C LEU A 36 11.12 -9.26 6.69
N LYS A 37 10.96 -9.98 7.81
CA LYS A 37 12.06 -10.37 8.69
C LYS A 37 13.16 -11.07 7.89
N TYR A 38 14.41 -10.66 8.11
CA TYR A 38 15.61 -11.16 7.42
C TYR A 38 15.64 -10.94 5.90
N ARG A 39 14.80 -10.04 5.36
CA ARG A 39 14.73 -9.70 3.93
C ARG A 39 14.62 -10.92 3.00
N LYS A 40 14.00 -12.00 3.49
CA LYS A 40 13.85 -13.24 2.71
C LYS A 40 12.82 -13.00 1.59
N PRO A 41 13.09 -13.47 0.35
CA PRO A 41 12.20 -13.28 -0.79
C PRO A 41 11.03 -14.28 -0.79
N VAL A 42 10.26 -14.34 0.31
CA VAL A 42 9.15 -15.30 0.50
C VAL A 42 7.80 -14.80 -0.02
N LEU A 43 7.68 -13.51 -0.38
CA LEU A 43 6.48 -12.94 -1.00
C LEU A 43 6.41 -13.33 -2.48
N LYS A 44 6.22 -14.62 -2.77
CA LYS A 44 6.08 -15.14 -4.13
C LYS A 44 5.03 -16.24 -4.18
N GLY A 45 4.37 -16.39 -5.33
CA GLY A 45 3.38 -17.44 -5.60
C GLY A 45 2.20 -17.39 -4.63
N LYS A 46 1.82 -18.54 -4.06
CA LYS A 46 0.63 -18.69 -3.20
C LYS A 46 0.62 -17.76 -1.98
N ILE A 47 1.79 -17.41 -1.45
CA ILE A 47 1.91 -16.53 -0.27
C ILE A 47 1.50 -15.09 -0.63
N GLU A 48 1.88 -14.63 -1.81
CA GLU A 48 1.51 -13.29 -2.31
C GLU A 48 0.01 -13.18 -2.52
N GLU A 49 -0.61 -14.20 -3.13
CA GLU A 49 -2.06 -14.26 -3.33
C GLU A 49 -2.83 -14.22 -2.01
N ARG A 50 -2.38 -14.99 -1.01
CA ARG A 50 -3.01 -14.99 0.32
C ARG A 50 -2.87 -13.65 1.02
N LEU A 51 -1.71 -13.00 0.91
CA LEU A 51 -1.46 -11.68 1.50
C LEU A 51 -2.38 -10.63 0.90
N LYS A 52 -2.52 -10.59 -0.42
CA LYS A 52 -3.44 -9.67 -1.12
C LYS A 52 -4.89 -9.86 -0.66
N LYS A 53 -5.34 -11.12 -0.50
CA LYS A 53 -6.68 -11.44 0.04
C LYS A 53 -6.88 -10.93 1.47
N LEU A 54 -5.87 -11.07 2.34
CA LEU A 54 -5.93 -10.55 3.71
C LEU A 54 -6.01 -9.02 3.73
N GLN A 55 -5.19 -8.35 2.90
CA GLN A 55 -5.22 -6.89 2.79
C GLN A 55 -6.60 -6.36 2.37
N ALA A 56 -7.21 -6.98 1.35
CA ALA A 56 -8.54 -6.60 0.88
C ALA A 56 -9.62 -6.79 1.96
N MET A 57 -9.53 -7.85 2.76
CA MET A 57 -10.45 -8.11 3.87
C MET A 57 -10.40 -7.00 4.94
N TYR A 58 -9.21 -6.51 5.30
CA TYR A 58 -9.07 -5.45 6.31
C TYR A 58 -9.53 -4.07 5.83
N GLN A 59 -9.56 -3.80 4.52
CA GLN A 59 -10.02 -2.52 3.98
C GLN A 59 -11.53 -2.29 4.11
N GLN A 60 -12.29 -3.29 4.58
CA GLN A 60 -13.74 -3.21 4.76
C GLN A 60 -14.17 -2.81 6.18
N ILE A 61 -13.21 -2.61 7.10
CA ILE A 61 -13.43 -2.13 8.48
C ILE A 61 -13.13 -0.63 8.53
#